data_AF-K5W688-F1
#
_entry.id   AF-K5W688-F1
#
_cell.length_a   1.000
_cell.length_b   1.000
_cell.length_c   1.000
_cell.angle_alpha   90.00
_cell.angle_beta   90.00
_cell.angle_gamma   90.00
#
_symmetry.space_group_name_H-M   'P 1'
#
loop_
_entity.id
_entity.type
_entity.pdbx_description
1 polymer ?
#
loop_
_entity_poly.entity_id
_entity_poly.type
_entity_poly.pdbx_seq_one_letter_code
_entity_poly.pdbx_strand_id
1 'polypeptide(L)'
;MSNETDISVRIRDLKKDRVNFVLENVDMALANSFRRIMMADIPTVAIDIVEIDSNTSVLPDEFISHRLGMIPLVSTNCDEAMRYTRECTCESFCQFCAVVLQLNIRCETAGEHLDVTSNHLEFVNLSNNYDDPGEEISKRPENFGYPVGKNDPNVPPVLIARIGKGQEIRARCIAKKGIAKEHAKWSPCSAVAYEYDPHNKLRHTSYWFESDPKEWPLSENAKEEDPPREDEPFDYMAKANKFYMEVETDGSMTPKDVVLKGLGLLQTKIATLSLSINKEQEAAVQGGDHAVGQAPGPPPDAAGPSAATQWARPPGGNTWSPPRAQPGSSWSPGGARSAQWGNNASPTSGGTWGGASPGAGAAGNWGTTNAAGTSWGNASPAQNAGWGSPTQQAQGWNV
;
A
#
# COMPACT_ATOMS: atom_id res chain seq x y z
N MET A 1 24.47 22.54 14.50
CA MET A 1 23.04 22.58 14.88
C MET A 1 22.69 23.99 15.37
N SER A 2 22.88 25.03 14.57
CA SER A 2 22.79 26.42 15.07
C SER A 2 22.12 27.38 14.10
N ASN A 3 21.11 26.91 13.36
CA ASN A 3 20.14 27.73 12.60
C ASN A 3 18.89 26.87 12.26
N GLU A 4 18.47 25.99 13.17
CA GLU A 4 17.20 25.26 12.97
C GLU A 4 16.08 26.13 13.51
N THR A 5 15.38 26.83 12.61
CA THR A 5 14.03 27.29 12.88
C THR A 5 13.17 26.09 13.25
N ASP A 6 12.49 26.17 14.39
CA ASP A 6 11.59 25.13 14.85
C ASP A 6 10.49 24.87 13.82
N ILE A 7 10.14 23.60 13.66
CA ILE A 7 9.00 23.17 12.83
C ILE A 7 7.73 23.82 13.36
N SER A 8 7.00 24.54 12.51
CA SER A 8 5.73 25.17 12.87
C SER A 8 4.55 24.54 12.12
N VAL A 9 3.44 24.38 12.83
CA VAL A 9 2.17 23.87 12.28
C VAL A 9 1.10 24.92 12.52
N ARG A 10 0.43 25.36 11.45
CA ARG A 10 -0.72 26.27 11.52
C ARG A 10 -1.96 25.57 10.96
N ILE A 11 -2.93 25.30 11.83
CA ILE A 11 -4.22 24.72 11.42
C ILE A 11 -5.09 25.83 10.83
N ARG A 12 -5.61 25.63 9.62
CA ARG A 12 -6.57 26.54 8.97
C ARG A 12 -8.02 26.16 9.28
N ASP A 13 -8.34 24.88 9.14
CA ASP A 13 -9.69 24.37 9.32
C ASP A 13 -9.64 22.95 9.92
N LEU A 14 -10.57 22.66 10.83
CA LEU A 14 -10.71 21.34 11.45
C LEU A 14 -12.19 20.97 11.45
N LYS A 15 -12.53 19.93 10.67
CA LYS A 15 -13.85 19.35 10.56
C LYS A 15 -13.84 17.90 11.04
N LYS A 16 -15.01 17.26 11.02
CA LYS A 16 -15.18 15.86 11.46
C LYS A 16 -14.38 14.89 10.58
N ASP A 17 -14.33 15.15 9.28
CA ASP A 17 -13.82 14.31 8.20
C ASP A 17 -12.48 14.79 7.62
N ARG A 18 -12.13 16.07 7.81
CA ARG A 18 -10.88 16.63 7.29
C ARG A 18 -10.19 17.61 8.23
N VAL A 19 -8.88 17.74 8.06
CA VAL A 19 -8.05 18.78 8.69
C VAL A 19 -7.16 19.44 7.63
N ASN A 20 -7.26 20.77 7.52
CA ASN A 20 -6.44 21.58 6.63
C ASN A 20 -5.43 22.36 7.46
N PHE A 21 -4.14 22.19 7.16
CA PHE A 21 -3.06 22.81 7.90
C PHE A 21 -1.86 23.14 7.01
N VAL A 22 -1.02 24.05 7.50
CA VAL A 22 0.22 24.47 6.86
C VAL A 22 1.37 23.99 7.73
N LEU A 23 2.32 23.29 7.11
CA LEU A 23 3.57 22.84 7.72
C LEU A 23 4.70 23.75 7.23
N GLU A 24 5.37 24.41 8.15
CA GLU A 24 6.40 25.42 7.90
C GLU A 24 7.73 25.00 8.54
N ASN A 25 8.84 25.51 8.00
CA ASN A 25 10.21 25.21 8.42
C ASN A 25 10.58 23.71 8.36
N VAL A 26 10.08 23.03 7.33
CA VAL A 26 10.31 21.59 7.12
C VAL A 26 10.96 21.35 5.77
N ASP A 27 11.75 20.28 5.64
CA ASP A 27 12.26 19.83 4.34
C ASP A 27 11.21 19.03 3.55
N MET A 28 11.26 19.11 2.22
CA MET A 28 10.34 18.39 1.34
C MET A 28 10.35 16.87 1.58
N ALA A 29 11.52 16.28 1.88
CA ALA A 29 11.61 14.86 2.14
C ALA A 29 10.84 14.47 3.41
N LEU A 30 10.88 15.31 4.45
CA LEU A 30 10.16 15.08 5.70
C LEU A 30 8.64 15.26 5.50
N ALA A 31 8.21 16.32 4.82
CA ALA A 31 6.80 16.56 4.52
C ALA A 31 6.18 15.42 3.69
N ASN A 32 6.87 14.97 2.64
CA ASN A 32 6.42 13.84 1.82
C ASN A 32 6.46 12.50 2.59
N SER A 33 7.47 12.26 3.42
CA SER A 33 7.54 11.05 4.26
C SER A 33 6.38 11.00 5.24
N PHE A 34 6.07 12.14 5.88
CA PHE A 34 4.93 12.27 6.78
C PHE A 34 3.61 12.00 6.06
N ARG A 35 3.40 12.57 4.86
CA ARG A 35 2.25 12.25 3.99
C ARG A 35 2.10 10.75 3.74
N ARG A 36 3.19 10.07 3.38
CA ARG A 36 3.16 8.64 3.06
C ARG A 36 2.83 7.77 4.28
N ILE A 37 3.31 8.16 5.46
CA ILE A 37 3.01 7.44 6.70
C ILE A 37 1.52 7.55 7.03
N MET A 38 0.93 8.74 6.93
CA MET A 38 -0.50 8.94 7.19
C MET A 38 -1.36 8.03 6.31
N MET A 39 -0.99 7.86 5.04
CA MET A 39 -1.76 7.04 4.09
C MET A 39 -1.58 5.52 4.31
N ALA A 40 -0.37 5.08 4.67
CA ALA A 40 0.03 3.67 4.45
C ALA A 40 0.47 2.90 5.70
N ASP A 41 0.89 3.59 6.75
CA ASP A 41 1.55 2.96 7.91
C ASP A 41 0.73 3.00 9.20
N ILE A 42 -0.34 3.79 9.24
CA ILE A 42 -1.22 3.85 10.41
C ILE A 42 -2.02 2.54 10.51
N PRO A 43 -1.97 1.84 11.66
CA PRO A 43 -2.73 0.61 11.83
C PRO A 43 -4.22 0.89 11.99
N THR A 44 -5.02 0.10 11.29
CA THR A 44 -6.49 0.13 11.36
C THR A 44 -7.06 -1.30 11.41
N VAL A 45 -8.35 -1.42 11.67
CA VAL A 45 -9.09 -2.69 11.69
C VAL A 45 -9.98 -2.77 10.45
N ALA A 46 -9.90 -3.87 9.72
CA ALA A 46 -10.77 -4.16 8.58
C ALA A 46 -11.09 -5.65 8.52
N ILE A 47 -12.21 -6.01 7.87
CA ILE A 47 -12.59 -7.41 7.66
C ILE A 47 -11.54 -8.09 6.77
N ASP A 48 -11.01 -9.21 7.25
CA ASP A 48 -9.92 -9.94 6.58
C ASP A 48 -10.31 -11.35 6.17
N ILE A 49 -11.07 -12.04 7.03
CA ILE A 49 -11.59 -13.38 6.73
C ILE A 49 -13.11 -13.30 6.73
N VAL A 50 -13.73 -13.87 5.70
CA VAL A 50 -15.18 -14.02 5.59
C VAL A 50 -15.49 -15.50 5.44
N GLU A 51 -16.17 -16.06 6.44
CA GLU A 51 -16.68 -17.43 6.43
C GLU A 51 -18.13 -17.37 5.96
N ILE A 52 -18.43 -17.88 4.76
CA ILE A 52 -19.79 -17.91 4.22
C ILE A 52 -20.41 -19.26 4.54
N ASP A 53 -21.52 -19.24 5.29
CA ASP A 53 -22.31 -20.43 5.59
C ASP A 53 -23.37 -20.68 4.51
N SER A 54 -24.03 -19.61 4.05
CA SER A 54 -25.03 -19.68 2.99
C SER A 54 -25.03 -18.39 2.19
N ASN A 55 -24.92 -18.50 0.86
CA ASN A 55 -25.13 -17.41 -0.07
C ASN A 55 -26.04 -17.90 -1.20
N THR A 56 -27.28 -17.41 -1.22
CA THR A 56 -28.22 -17.65 -2.32
C THR A 56 -28.52 -16.37 -3.09
N SER A 57 -27.71 -15.33 -2.89
CA SER A 57 -27.79 -14.08 -3.61
C SER A 57 -27.30 -14.22 -5.06
N VAL A 58 -27.44 -13.14 -5.84
CA VAL A 58 -26.96 -13.07 -7.22
C VAL A 58 -25.44 -12.82 -7.28
N LEU A 59 -24.84 -12.31 -6.21
CA LEU A 59 -23.42 -11.98 -6.18
C LEU A 59 -22.61 -13.20 -5.71
N PRO A 60 -21.48 -13.49 -6.38
CA PRO A 60 -20.61 -14.57 -5.94
C PRO A 60 -19.90 -14.21 -4.63
N ASP A 61 -19.45 -15.26 -3.94
CA ASP A 61 -18.89 -15.22 -2.59
C ASP A 61 -17.70 -14.26 -2.46
N GLU A 62 -16.77 -14.32 -3.40
CA GLU A 62 -15.58 -13.47 -3.43
C GLU A 62 -15.92 -11.99 -3.63
N PHE A 63 -17.00 -11.69 -4.36
CA PHE A 63 -17.44 -10.32 -4.60
C PHE A 63 -18.04 -9.72 -3.33
N ILE A 64 -18.88 -10.47 -2.62
CA ILE A 64 -19.41 -10.05 -1.31
C ILE A 64 -18.25 -9.90 -0.31
N SER A 65 -17.33 -10.87 -0.28
CA SER A 65 -16.17 -10.84 0.62
C SER A 65 -15.28 -9.63 0.39
N HIS A 66 -15.02 -9.28 -0.87
CA HIS A 66 -14.27 -8.08 -1.23
C HIS A 66 -14.96 -6.81 -0.73
N ARG A 67 -16.29 -6.69 -0.94
CA ARG A 67 -17.07 -5.54 -0.46
C ARG A 67 -17.08 -5.43 1.06
N LEU A 68 -17.25 -6.54 1.76
CA LEU A 68 -17.17 -6.59 3.23
C LEU A 68 -15.79 -6.12 3.72
N GLY A 69 -14.72 -6.54 3.04
CA GLY A 69 -13.36 -6.10 3.34
C GLY A 69 -13.15 -4.59 3.21
N MET A 70 -13.90 -3.91 2.34
CA MET A 70 -13.80 -2.47 2.10
C MET A 70 -14.74 -1.63 2.99
N ILE A 71 -15.50 -2.23 3.90
CA ILE A 71 -16.33 -1.48 4.86
C ILE A 71 -15.42 -0.88 5.95
N PRO A 72 -15.41 0.45 6.12
CA PRO A 72 -14.60 1.07 7.16
C PRO A 72 -15.17 0.70 8.54
N LEU A 73 -14.28 0.25 9.43
CA LEU A 73 -14.60 -0.04 10.83
C LEU A 73 -13.92 0.98 11.74
N VAL A 74 -14.62 1.38 12.81
CA VAL A 74 -14.06 2.31 13.79
C VAL A 74 -12.81 1.71 14.43
N SER A 75 -11.69 2.40 14.23
CA SER A 75 -10.32 1.96 14.51
C SER A 75 -9.57 2.94 15.42
N THR A 76 -10.29 3.79 16.15
CA THR A 76 -9.69 4.70 17.14
C THR A 76 -8.85 3.90 18.14
N ASN A 77 -7.64 4.39 18.42
CA ASN A 77 -6.67 3.72 19.30
C ASN A 77 -6.26 2.28 18.90
N CYS A 78 -6.39 1.87 17.63
CA CYS A 78 -6.09 0.51 17.16
C CYS A 78 -4.67 -0.01 17.48
N ASP A 79 -3.68 0.87 17.58
CA ASP A 79 -2.31 0.56 17.96
C ASP A 79 -2.21 -0.12 19.32
N GLU A 80 -2.96 0.35 20.32
CA GLU A 80 -2.97 -0.24 21.67
C GLU A 80 -4.21 -1.08 21.97
N ALA A 81 -5.33 -0.83 21.28
CA ALA A 81 -6.61 -1.48 21.52
C ALA A 81 -6.72 -2.90 20.93
N MET A 82 -5.73 -3.32 20.14
CA MET A 82 -5.74 -4.60 19.45
C MET A 82 -4.32 -5.06 19.10
N ARG A 83 -4.02 -6.33 19.32
CA ARG A 83 -2.75 -6.95 18.90
C ARG A 83 -2.79 -7.32 17.43
N TYR A 84 -1.63 -7.34 16.76
CA TYR A 84 -1.53 -8.01 15.47
C TYR A 84 -1.72 -9.51 15.66
N THR A 85 -2.50 -10.15 14.78
CA THR A 85 -2.74 -11.61 14.87
C THR A 85 -1.44 -12.41 14.81
N ARG A 86 -0.47 -11.98 13.99
CA ARG A 86 0.87 -12.57 13.88
C ARG A 86 1.76 -12.44 15.14
N GLU A 87 1.40 -11.54 16.06
CA GLU A 87 2.10 -11.30 17.33
C GLU A 87 1.32 -11.88 18.52
N CYS A 88 0.13 -12.44 18.27
CA CYS A 88 -0.70 -13.02 19.30
C CYS A 88 -0.29 -14.47 19.57
N THR A 89 -0.43 -14.91 20.82
CA THR A 89 -0.12 -16.28 21.26
C THR A 89 -1.27 -17.27 21.07
N CYS A 90 -2.42 -16.83 20.55
CA CYS A 90 -3.56 -17.70 20.25
C CYS A 90 -3.31 -18.57 19.01
N GLU A 91 -4.07 -19.65 18.86
CA GLU A 91 -3.91 -20.59 17.73
C GLU A 91 -4.40 -20.03 16.39
N SER A 92 -5.51 -19.27 16.39
CA SER A 92 -6.11 -18.72 15.16
C SER A 92 -6.48 -17.26 15.36
N PHE A 93 -7.49 -16.99 16.18
CA PHE A 93 -7.85 -15.65 16.61
C PHE A 93 -8.48 -15.70 18.00
N CYS A 94 -8.43 -14.58 18.71
CA CYS A 94 -9.07 -14.41 20.01
C CYS A 94 -9.62 -12.99 20.15
N GLN A 95 -10.27 -12.71 21.28
CA GLN A 95 -10.84 -11.39 21.57
C GLN A 95 -9.82 -10.22 21.54
N PHE A 96 -8.53 -10.49 21.73
CA PHE A 96 -7.46 -9.47 21.78
C PHE A 96 -6.89 -9.11 20.40
N CYS A 97 -6.94 -10.04 19.44
CA CYS A 97 -6.32 -9.89 18.12
C CYS A 97 -7.31 -9.94 16.95
N ALA A 98 -8.61 -10.10 17.22
CA ALA A 98 -9.67 -10.05 16.22
C ALA A 98 -10.97 -9.42 16.76
N VAL A 99 -11.76 -8.88 15.85
CA VAL A 99 -13.17 -8.49 16.06
C VAL A 99 -14.03 -9.35 15.15
N VAL A 100 -15.11 -9.93 15.68
CA VAL A 100 -16.01 -10.78 14.89
C VAL A 100 -17.35 -10.08 14.69
N LEU A 101 -17.74 -9.99 13.43
CA LEU A 101 -19.02 -9.47 12.98
C LEU A 101 -19.81 -10.61 12.30
N GLN A 102 -21.13 -10.56 12.37
CA GLN A 102 -22.00 -11.55 11.75
C GLN A 102 -23.04 -10.87 10.87
N LEU A 103 -23.26 -11.42 9.69
CA LEU A 103 -24.27 -11.00 8.73
C LEU A 103 -25.25 -12.16 8.54
N ASN A 104 -26.45 -12.04 9.11
CA ASN A 104 -27.51 -13.04 8.97
C ASN A 104 -28.77 -12.37 8.43
N ILE A 105 -29.00 -12.44 7.12
CA ILE A 105 -30.16 -11.79 6.52
C ILE A 105 -30.83 -12.71 5.54
N ARG A 106 -32.16 -12.70 5.56
CA ARG A 106 -33.03 -13.34 4.58
C ARG A 106 -34.13 -12.38 4.16
N CYS A 107 -34.41 -12.31 2.87
CA CYS A 107 -35.54 -11.54 2.36
C CYS A 107 -36.80 -12.42 2.33
N GLU A 108 -37.78 -12.10 3.17
CA GLU A 108 -39.06 -12.83 3.23
C GLU A 108 -40.16 -12.17 2.39
N THR A 109 -40.09 -10.84 2.23
CA THR A 109 -41.10 -10.02 1.56
C THR A 109 -41.15 -10.29 0.05
N ALA A 110 -42.35 -10.54 -0.47
CA ALA A 110 -42.58 -10.75 -1.89
C ALA A 110 -42.79 -9.40 -2.62
N GLY A 111 -42.16 -9.23 -3.78
CA GLY A 111 -42.37 -8.05 -4.65
C GLY A 111 -41.44 -6.86 -4.37
N GLU A 112 -40.63 -6.93 -3.32
CA GLU A 112 -39.60 -5.93 -3.01
C GLU A 112 -38.23 -6.61 -2.88
N HIS A 113 -37.18 -5.83 -3.11
CA HIS A 113 -35.80 -6.25 -2.84
C HIS A 113 -35.38 -5.71 -1.47
N LEU A 114 -34.56 -6.47 -0.75
CA LEU A 114 -33.94 -6.04 0.49
C LEU A 114 -32.52 -5.56 0.22
N ASP A 115 -32.26 -4.30 0.57
CA ASP A 115 -30.91 -3.72 0.53
C ASP A 115 -30.13 -4.18 1.76
N VAL A 116 -29.15 -5.07 1.55
CA VAL A 116 -28.23 -5.54 2.60
C VAL A 116 -27.15 -4.49 2.78
N THR A 117 -27.11 -3.84 3.94
CA THR A 117 -26.17 -2.76 4.25
C THR A 117 -25.25 -3.07 5.42
N SER A 118 -24.23 -2.22 5.65
CA SER A 118 -23.31 -2.32 6.79
C SER A 118 -24.00 -2.24 8.15
N ASN A 119 -25.20 -1.65 8.26
CA ASN A 119 -25.95 -1.60 9.52
C ASN A 119 -26.39 -2.99 10.00
N HIS A 120 -26.55 -3.95 9.08
CA HIS A 120 -26.93 -5.31 9.41
C HIS A 120 -25.77 -6.19 9.91
N LEU A 121 -24.53 -5.66 9.96
CA LEU A 121 -23.40 -6.37 10.57
C LEU A 121 -23.51 -6.27 12.09
N GLU A 122 -23.73 -7.40 12.76
CA GLU A 122 -23.86 -7.48 14.22
C GLU A 122 -22.55 -7.90 14.87
N PHE A 123 -22.23 -7.30 16.02
CA PHE A 123 -21.01 -7.64 16.76
C PHE A 123 -21.22 -8.94 17.54
N VAL A 124 -20.25 -9.85 17.44
CA VAL A 124 -20.25 -11.11 18.19
C VAL A 124 -19.17 -11.04 19.26
N ASN A 125 -19.59 -11.09 20.53
CA ASN A 125 -18.65 -11.17 21.65
C ASN A 125 -18.00 -12.56 21.66
N LEU A 126 -16.68 -12.59 21.51
CA LEU A 126 -15.89 -13.79 21.74
C LEU A 126 -15.72 -13.99 23.24
N SER A 127 -15.93 -15.22 23.73
CA SER A 127 -15.62 -15.55 25.13
C SER A 127 -14.11 -15.60 25.34
N ASN A 128 -13.64 -15.10 26.48
CA ASN A 128 -12.23 -15.26 26.84
C ASN A 128 -12.00 -16.69 27.32
N ASN A 129 -11.53 -17.55 26.41
CA ASN A 129 -11.14 -18.92 26.76
C ASN A 129 -9.65 -19.02 27.13
N TYR A 130 -8.94 -17.90 27.23
CA TYR A 130 -7.52 -17.83 27.53
C TYR A 130 -7.29 -17.19 28.91
N ASP A 131 -6.31 -17.70 29.66
CA ASP A 131 -5.83 -17.16 30.94
C ASP A 131 -5.02 -15.85 30.79
N ASP A 132 -5.13 -15.17 29.64
CA ASP A 132 -4.50 -13.87 29.42
C ASP A 132 -5.44 -12.76 29.90
N PRO A 133 -5.02 -11.93 30.88
CA PRO A 133 -5.82 -10.81 31.35
C PRO A 133 -5.94 -9.67 30.34
N GLY A 134 -5.04 -9.59 29.35
CA GLY A 134 -5.03 -8.65 28.21
C GLY A 134 -5.62 -7.25 28.42
N GLU A 135 -4.78 -6.22 28.42
CA GLU A 135 -5.21 -4.83 28.62
C GLU A 135 -5.83 -4.19 27.36
N GLU A 136 -5.79 -4.85 26.21
CA GLU A 136 -6.24 -4.25 24.93
C GLU A 136 -7.72 -3.88 24.95
N ILE A 137 -8.55 -4.69 25.61
CA ILE A 137 -9.99 -4.50 25.66
C ILE A 137 -10.35 -3.23 26.45
N SER A 138 -9.61 -2.91 27.52
CA SER A 138 -9.86 -1.69 28.31
C SER A 138 -9.51 -0.41 27.56
N LYS A 139 -8.67 -0.53 26.51
CA LYS A 139 -8.25 0.58 25.64
C LYS A 139 -9.14 0.78 24.42
N ARG A 140 -10.14 -0.08 24.21
CA ARG A 140 -11.12 0.04 23.12
C ARG A 140 -12.18 1.08 23.47
N PRO A 141 -12.51 2.02 22.56
CA PRO A 141 -13.77 2.75 22.68
C PRO A 141 -14.96 1.80 22.51
N GLU A 142 -16.12 2.20 23.03
CA GLU A 142 -17.36 1.40 23.00
C GLU A 142 -17.75 0.96 21.58
N ASN A 143 -17.52 1.82 20.59
CA ASN A 143 -17.84 1.56 19.19
C ASN A 143 -16.66 0.97 18.38
N PHE A 144 -15.60 0.48 19.02
CA PHE A 144 -14.46 -0.12 18.32
C PHE A 144 -14.89 -1.34 17.47
N GLY A 145 -14.46 -1.37 16.22
CA GLY A 145 -14.76 -2.47 15.29
C GLY A 145 -16.19 -2.46 14.72
N TYR A 146 -17.04 -1.51 15.12
CA TYR A 146 -18.33 -1.30 14.47
C TYR A 146 -18.13 -0.62 13.11
N PRO A 147 -18.99 -0.90 12.11
CA PRO A 147 -19.02 -0.12 10.88
C PRO A 147 -19.16 1.37 11.16
N VAL A 148 -18.40 2.19 10.45
CA VAL A 148 -18.47 3.65 10.57
C VAL A 148 -19.89 4.12 10.25
N GLY A 149 -20.46 4.94 11.13
CA GLY A 149 -21.83 5.47 10.98
C GLY A 149 -22.93 4.46 11.30
N LYS A 150 -22.63 3.32 11.93
CA LYS A 150 -23.65 2.33 12.27
C LYS A 150 -24.79 2.98 13.07
N ASN A 151 -26.01 2.86 12.56
CA ASN A 151 -27.23 3.43 13.13
C ASN A 151 -27.25 4.97 13.26
N ASP A 152 -26.32 5.70 12.63
CA ASP A 152 -26.36 7.17 12.56
C ASP A 152 -27.26 7.60 11.39
N PRO A 153 -28.39 8.30 11.61
CA PRO A 153 -29.26 8.75 10.54
C PRO A 153 -28.59 9.73 9.56
N ASN A 154 -27.50 10.39 9.97
CA ASN A 154 -26.79 11.36 9.14
C ASN A 154 -25.72 10.72 8.25
N VAL A 155 -25.41 9.44 8.45
CA VAL A 155 -24.39 8.72 7.69
C VAL A 155 -25.05 7.56 6.95
N PRO A 156 -25.12 7.60 5.60
CA PRO A 156 -25.72 6.52 4.85
C PRO A 156 -24.88 5.23 5.02
N PRO A 157 -25.50 4.08 5.31
CA PRO A 157 -24.77 2.84 5.45
C PRO A 157 -24.26 2.34 4.10
N VAL A 158 -23.20 1.53 4.12
CA VAL A 158 -22.61 0.98 2.90
C VAL A 158 -23.51 -0.13 2.39
N LEU A 159 -24.01 -0.01 1.15
CA LEU A 159 -24.72 -1.09 0.48
C LEU A 159 -23.74 -2.22 0.13
N ILE A 160 -24.06 -3.44 0.54
CA ILE A 160 -23.25 -4.65 0.32
C ILE A 160 -23.82 -5.47 -0.84
N ALA A 161 -25.14 -5.70 -0.81
CA ALA A 161 -25.85 -6.48 -1.82
C ALA A 161 -27.33 -6.10 -1.85
N ARG A 162 -28.02 -6.46 -2.93
CA ARG A 162 -29.48 -6.45 -2.99
C ARG A 162 -29.95 -7.88 -3.16
N ILE A 163 -30.88 -8.31 -2.31
CA ILE A 163 -31.40 -9.68 -2.35
C ILE A 163 -32.91 -9.67 -2.54
N GLY A 164 -33.41 -10.60 -3.35
CA GLY A 164 -34.83 -10.78 -3.62
C GLY A 164 -35.47 -11.82 -2.68
N LYS A 165 -36.79 -11.97 -2.79
CA LYS A 165 -37.58 -12.92 -2.00
C LYS A 165 -36.95 -14.33 -1.99
N GLY A 166 -36.75 -14.88 -0.80
CA GLY A 166 -36.25 -16.23 -0.57
C GLY A 166 -34.72 -16.32 -0.53
N GLN A 167 -34.01 -15.31 -1.03
CA GLN A 167 -32.54 -15.27 -0.95
C GLN A 167 -32.09 -14.89 0.46
N GLU A 168 -30.93 -15.41 0.83
CA GLU A 168 -30.26 -15.18 2.11
C GLU A 168 -28.75 -15.04 1.93
N ILE A 169 -28.14 -14.31 2.86
CA ILE A 169 -26.70 -14.20 3.06
C ILE A 169 -26.44 -14.47 4.54
N ARG A 170 -25.68 -15.53 4.84
CA ARG A 170 -25.20 -15.88 6.17
C ARG A 170 -23.68 -15.96 6.15
N ALA A 171 -23.02 -15.02 6.81
CA ALA A 171 -21.56 -14.95 6.85
C ALA A 171 -21.06 -14.50 8.22
N ARG A 172 -19.91 -15.04 8.63
CA ARG A 172 -19.11 -14.58 9.75
C ARG A 172 -17.89 -13.84 9.23
N CYS A 173 -17.67 -12.62 9.71
CA CYS A 173 -16.62 -11.73 9.27
C CYS A 173 -15.63 -11.53 10.41
N ILE A 174 -14.37 -11.93 10.23
CA ILE A 174 -13.31 -11.75 11.20
C ILE A 174 -12.43 -10.59 10.74
N ALA A 175 -12.47 -9.51 11.51
CA ALA A 175 -11.68 -8.31 11.27
C ALA A 175 -10.36 -8.37 12.03
N LYS A 176 -9.29 -7.94 11.35
CA LYS A 176 -7.92 -7.97 11.83
C LYS A 176 -7.27 -6.60 11.73
N LYS A 177 -6.26 -6.39 12.58
CA LYS A 177 -5.38 -5.23 12.56
C LYS A 177 -4.40 -5.36 11.40
N GLY A 178 -4.28 -4.32 10.59
CA GLY A 178 -3.38 -4.27 9.44
C GLY A 178 -2.98 -2.85 9.08
N ILE A 179 -2.18 -2.71 8.04
CA ILE A 179 -1.72 -1.42 7.51
C ILE A 179 -1.96 -1.35 5.99
N ALA A 180 -2.10 -0.14 5.45
CA ALA A 180 -2.45 0.02 4.03
C ALA A 180 -1.37 -0.47 3.06
N LYS A 181 -0.12 -0.64 3.52
CA LYS A 181 0.94 -1.31 2.75
C LYS A 181 0.64 -2.78 2.44
N GLU A 182 -0.11 -3.46 3.30
CA GLU A 182 -0.52 -4.85 3.08
C GLU A 182 -1.74 -4.89 2.14
N HIS A 183 -2.73 -4.02 2.37
CA HIS A 183 -3.89 -3.88 1.48
C HIS A 183 -4.59 -2.52 1.71
N ALA A 184 -5.09 -1.89 0.64
CA ALA A 184 -5.69 -0.56 0.67
C ALA A 184 -6.87 -0.41 1.66
N LYS A 185 -7.58 -1.50 1.96
CA LYS A 185 -8.68 -1.57 2.94
C LYS A 185 -8.32 -1.08 4.36
N TRP A 186 -7.04 -1.07 4.69
CA TRP A 186 -6.54 -0.58 5.98
C TRP A 186 -6.08 0.89 5.93
N SER A 187 -6.31 1.62 4.84
CA SER A 187 -5.99 3.06 4.83
C SER A 187 -7.03 3.82 5.64
N PRO A 188 -6.65 4.61 6.66
CA PRO A 188 -7.58 5.50 7.35
C PRO A 188 -7.87 6.80 6.58
N CYS A 189 -7.18 7.02 5.45
CA CYS A 189 -7.28 8.24 4.67
C CYS A 189 -8.06 7.97 3.37
N SER A 190 -8.99 8.87 3.05
CA SER A 190 -9.56 8.97 1.70
C SER A 190 -8.55 9.64 0.77
N ALA A 191 -8.06 10.82 1.17
CA ALA A 191 -7.09 11.59 0.42
C ALA A 191 -6.17 12.38 1.35
N VAL A 192 -4.96 12.66 0.87
CA VAL A 192 -4.06 13.64 1.49
C VAL A 192 -3.60 14.62 0.41
N ALA A 193 -4.21 15.80 0.40
CA ALA A 193 -3.82 16.91 -0.45
C ALA A 193 -2.45 17.43 -0.02
N TYR A 194 -1.64 17.81 -1.00
CA TYR A 194 -0.26 18.22 -0.80
C TYR A 194 0.14 19.21 -1.88
N GLU A 195 0.50 20.43 -1.47
CA GLU A 195 0.95 21.49 -2.34
C GLU A 195 2.08 22.28 -1.66
N TYR A 196 3.00 22.82 -2.45
CA TYR A 196 4.00 23.80 -2.03
C TYR A 196 4.30 24.72 -3.21
N ASP A 197 4.81 25.92 -2.93
CA ASP A 197 5.20 26.91 -3.95
C ASP A 197 4.11 27.16 -5.02
N PRO A 198 2.94 27.71 -4.62
CA PRO A 198 1.78 27.87 -5.50
C PRO A 198 2.03 28.78 -6.71
N HIS A 199 3.05 29.65 -6.63
CA HIS A 199 3.46 30.54 -7.72
C HIS A 199 4.65 30.02 -8.54
N ASN A 200 5.12 28.79 -8.27
CA ASN A 200 6.26 28.17 -8.94
C ASN A 200 7.53 29.05 -8.94
N LYS A 201 7.81 29.73 -7.83
CA LYS A 201 9.01 30.57 -7.65
C LYS A 201 10.28 29.73 -7.75
N LEU A 202 10.24 28.49 -7.29
CA LEU A 202 11.34 27.53 -7.30
C LEU A 202 11.57 26.90 -8.69
N ARG A 203 10.63 27.09 -9.63
CA ARG A 203 10.68 26.50 -10.98
C ARG A 203 10.80 24.97 -10.96
N HIS A 204 10.19 24.33 -9.95
CA HIS A 204 10.14 22.86 -9.87
C HIS A 204 9.26 22.24 -10.97
N THR A 205 8.37 23.03 -11.56
CA THR A 205 7.64 22.64 -12.77
C THR A 205 7.90 23.63 -13.90
N SER A 206 7.86 23.15 -15.14
CA SER A 206 7.81 23.99 -16.33
C SER A 206 6.40 23.90 -16.89
N TYR A 207 5.64 24.99 -16.80
CA TYR A 207 4.27 25.02 -17.31
C TYR A 207 4.26 24.73 -18.81
N TRP A 208 3.41 23.80 -19.23
CA TRP A 208 3.03 23.65 -20.62
C TRP A 208 2.01 24.73 -20.95
N PHE A 209 2.11 25.39 -22.09
CA PHE A 209 1.13 26.38 -22.54
C PHE A 209 1.13 26.44 -24.06
N GLU A 210 0.02 26.89 -24.65
CA GLU A 210 -0.05 27.13 -26.10
C GLU A 210 0.37 28.55 -26.44
N SER A 211 -0.13 29.52 -25.67
CA SER A 211 0.02 30.95 -25.92
C SER A 211 0.63 31.69 -24.74
N ASP A 212 0.15 31.43 -23.52
CA ASP A 212 0.58 32.14 -22.31
C ASP A 212 0.63 31.19 -21.10
N PRO A 213 1.73 31.16 -20.32
CA PRO A 213 1.78 30.47 -19.03
C PRO A 213 0.60 30.75 -18.10
N LYS A 214 -0.06 31.91 -18.22
CA LYS A 214 -1.27 32.29 -17.46
C LYS A 214 -2.50 31.43 -17.75
N GLU A 215 -2.42 30.50 -18.70
CA GLU A 215 -3.43 29.46 -18.92
C GLU A 215 -3.68 28.60 -17.67
N TRP A 216 -2.70 28.46 -16.78
CA TRP A 216 -2.85 27.71 -15.54
C TRP A 216 -3.50 28.52 -14.43
N PRO A 217 -4.60 28.03 -13.81
CA PRO A 217 -5.24 28.73 -12.70
C PRO A 217 -4.35 28.70 -11.45
N LEU A 218 -4.33 29.80 -10.71
CA LEU A 218 -3.69 29.86 -9.40
C LEU A 218 -4.50 29.05 -8.39
N SER A 219 -3.80 28.35 -7.51
CA SER A 219 -4.42 27.63 -6.41
C SER A 219 -4.95 28.58 -5.34
N GLU A 220 -5.84 28.08 -4.49
CA GLU A 220 -6.31 28.82 -3.31
C GLU A 220 -5.16 29.19 -2.36
N ASN A 221 -4.09 28.39 -2.33
CA ASN A 221 -2.90 28.63 -1.50
C ASN A 221 -2.06 29.81 -1.99
N ALA A 222 -2.19 30.21 -3.27
CA ALA A 222 -1.52 31.38 -3.83
C ALA A 222 -1.90 32.69 -3.11
N LYS A 223 -3.04 32.72 -2.40
CA LYS A 223 -3.48 33.89 -1.59
C LYS A 223 -2.63 34.12 -0.34
N GLU A 224 -1.89 33.11 0.11
CA GLU A 224 -1.05 33.18 1.31
C GLU A 224 0.44 33.47 1.03
N GLU A 225 0.80 33.64 -0.25
CA GLU A 225 2.16 33.97 -0.67
C GLU A 225 2.14 35.08 -1.70
N ASP A 226 3.12 35.99 -1.59
CA ASP A 226 3.27 37.05 -2.58
C ASP A 226 3.61 36.46 -3.95
N PRO A 227 3.09 37.00 -5.06
CA PRO A 227 3.50 36.58 -6.39
C PRO A 227 4.99 36.89 -6.65
N PRO A 228 5.65 36.15 -7.57
CA PRO A 228 7.01 36.46 -7.98
C PRO A 228 7.07 37.86 -8.60
N ARG A 229 8.11 38.60 -8.26
CA ARG A 229 8.41 39.89 -8.85
C ARG A 229 9.22 39.69 -10.14
N GLU A 230 8.80 40.35 -11.22
CA GLU A 230 9.44 40.21 -12.54
C GLU A 230 10.84 40.85 -12.60
N ASP A 231 11.11 41.81 -11.72
CA ASP A 231 12.38 42.53 -11.62
C ASP A 231 13.46 41.79 -10.79
N GLU A 232 13.07 40.80 -9.99
CA GLU A 232 14.00 40.05 -9.15
C GLU A 232 14.63 38.86 -9.90
N PRO A 233 15.96 38.64 -9.78
CA PRO A 233 16.59 37.48 -10.37
C PRO A 233 16.10 36.18 -9.70
N PHE A 234 16.17 35.07 -10.44
CA PHE A 234 15.80 33.76 -9.90
C PHE A 234 16.70 33.37 -8.72
N ASP A 235 16.07 33.08 -7.58
CA ASP A 235 16.78 32.60 -6.38
C ASP A 235 17.05 31.09 -6.49
N TYR A 236 18.26 30.76 -6.92
CA TYR A 236 18.75 29.38 -7.02
C TYR A 236 19.11 28.75 -5.67
N MET A 237 19.12 29.52 -4.58
CA MET A 237 19.38 29.03 -3.22
C MET A 237 18.09 28.78 -2.43
N ALA A 238 16.95 29.27 -2.92
CA ALA A 238 15.64 29.03 -2.34
C ALA A 238 15.34 27.53 -2.25
N LYS A 239 14.66 27.14 -1.16
CA LYS A 239 14.23 25.76 -0.91
C LYS A 239 12.78 25.75 -0.48
N ALA A 240 12.07 24.68 -0.86
CA ALA A 240 10.71 24.44 -0.37
C ALA A 240 10.73 24.20 1.14
N ASN A 241 10.07 25.07 1.90
CA ASN A 241 10.01 25.02 3.36
C ASN A 241 8.59 25.14 3.95
N LYS A 242 7.60 25.43 3.09
CA LYS A 242 6.20 25.64 3.45
C LYS A 242 5.33 24.72 2.60
N PHE A 243 4.53 23.88 3.26
CA PHE A 243 3.69 22.86 2.64
C PHE A 243 2.24 23.02 3.11
N TYR A 244 1.33 23.06 2.15
CA TYR A 244 -0.10 23.11 2.35
C TYR A 244 -0.66 21.70 2.27
N MET A 245 -1.23 21.22 3.36
CA MET A 245 -1.71 19.84 3.46
C MET A 245 -3.17 19.81 3.93
N GLU A 246 -3.93 18.88 3.36
CA GLU A 246 -5.27 18.57 3.84
C GLU A 246 -5.42 17.06 3.93
N VAL A 247 -5.76 16.56 5.11
CA VAL A 247 -5.96 15.13 5.36
C VAL A 247 -7.46 14.90 5.50
N GLU A 248 -8.01 14.03 4.66
CA GLU A 248 -9.40 13.58 4.69
C GLU A 248 -9.45 12.11 5.10
N THR A 249 -10.28 11.77 6.08
CA THR A 249 -10.41 10.40 6.60
C THR A 249 -11.68 9.72 6.14
N ASP A 250 -11.66 8.39 6.11
CA ASP A 250 -12.82 7.54 5.77
C ASP A 250 -13.81 7.37 6.95
N GLY A 251 -13.51 8.01 8.08
CA GLY A 251 -14.28 7.93 9.33
C GLY A 251 -13.89 6.76 10.25
N SER A 252 -13.00 5.86 9.83
CA SER A 252 -12.44 4.82 10.72
C SER A 252 -11.66 5.44 11.89
N MET A 253 -11.09 6.62 11.67
CA MET A 253 -10.34 7.40 12.64
C MET A 253 -10.56 8.90 12.42
N THR A 254 -10.41 9.71 13.48
CA THR A 254 -10.51 11.17 13.33
C THR A 254 -9.30 11.74 12.59
N PRO A 255 -9.45 12.83 11.81
CA PRO A 255 -8.33 13.45 11.10
C PRO A 255 -7.20 13.89 12.02
N LYS A 256 -7.55 14.37 13.22
CA LYS A 256 -6.57 14.74 14.26
C LYS A 256 -5.73 13.53 14.69
N ASP A 257 -6.38 12.41 14.96
CA ASP A 257 -5.67 11.19 15.39
C ASP A 257 -4.77 10.65 14.27
N VAL A 258 -5.21 10.72 13.01
CA VAL A 258 -4.39 10.32 11.86
C VAL A 258 -3.09 11.13 11.80
N VAL A 259 -3.17 12.46 11.93
CA VAL A 259 -1.99 13.34 11.93
C VAL A 259 -1.08 13.03 13.12
N LEU A 260 -1.62 12.94 14.34
CA LEU A 260 -0.83 12.69 15.56
C LEU A 260 -0.17 11.31 15.54
N LYS A 261 -0.89 10.25 15.14
CA LYS A 261 -0.34 8.91 15.01
C LYS A 261 0.68 8.81 13.89
N GLY A 262 0.46 9.51 12.79
CA GLY A 262 1.45 9.60 11.72
C GLY A 262 2.79 10.13 12.22
N LEU A 263 2.77 11.16 13.06
CA LEU A 263 3.99 11.71 13.68
C LEU A 263 4.62 10.72 14.66
N GLY A 264 3.81 10.11 15.53
CA GLY A 264 4.28 9.10 16.48
C GLY A 264 4.97 7.94 15.78
N LEU A 265 4.36 7.39 14.72
CA LEU A 265 4.93 6.30 13.94
C LEU A 265 6.21 6.70 13.21
N LEU A 266 6.29 7.93 12.68
CA LEU A 266 7.52 8.43 12.06
C LEU A 266 8.66 8.48 13.09
N GLN A 267 8.40 8.99 14.29
CA GLN A 267 9.37 9.02 15.38
C GLN A 267 9.81 7.62 15.79
N THR A 268 8.85 6.70 15.98
CA THR A 268 9.16 5.30 16.33
C THR A 268 10.04 4.64 15.29
N LYS A 269 9.74 4.81 13.99
CA LYS A 269 10.54 4.21 12.91
C LYS A 269 11.97 4.74 12.88
N ILE A 270 12.16 6.04 13.06
CA ILE A 270 13.49 6.66 13.13
C ILE A 270 14.24 6.15 14.37
N ALA A 271 13.55 6.06 15.52
CA ALA A 271 14.15 5.54 16.75
C ALA A 271 14.56 4.07 16.62
N THR A 272 13.73 3.23 16.00
CA THR A 272 14.06 1.82 15.72
C THR A 272 15.29 1.71 14.82
N LEU A 273 15.40 2.54 13.79
CA LEU A 273 16.57 2.58 12.92
C LEU A 273 17.83 2.97 13.70
N SER A 274 17.78 4.04 14.49
CA SER A 274 18.89 4.47 15.34
C SER A 274 19.35 3.36 16.30
N LEU A 275 18.40 2.69 16.95
CA LEU A 275 18.69 1.56 17.85
C LEU A 275 19.33 0.38 17.10
N SER A 276 18.88 0.07 15.89
CA SER A 276 19.48 -1.02 15.08
C SER A 276 20.92 -0.72 14.68
N ILE A 277 21.22 0.53 14.30
CA ILE A 277 22.57 0.95 13.93
C ILE A 277 23.50 0.86 15.15
N ASN A 278 23.05 1.33 16.32
CA ASN A 278 23.86 1.28 17.54
C ASN A 278 24.17 -0.17 17.96
N LYS A 279 23.20 -1.08 17.85
CA LYS A 279 23.41 -2.51 18.13
C LYS A 279 24.47 -3.14 17.22
N GLU A 280 24.48 -2.79 15.93
CA GLU A 280 25.50 -3.28 15.00
C GLU A 280 26.89 -2.74 15.33
N GLN A 281 26.98 -1.47 15.72
CA GLN A 281 28.25 -0.89 16.18
C GLN A 281 28.78 -1.59 17.43
N GLU A 282 27.92 -1.86 18.42
CA GLU A 282 28.30 -2.59 19.62
C GLU A 282 28.75 -4.03 19.32
N ALA A 283 28.05 -4.73 18.41
CA ALA A 283 28.44 -6.06 17.97
C ALA A 283 29.77 -6.07 17.19
N ALA A 284 30.03 -5.05 16.37
CA ALA A 284 31.29 -4.89 15.65
C ALA A 284 32.47 -4.58 16.60
N VAL A 285 32.22 -3.84 17.69
CA VAL A 285 33.22 -3.54 18.72
C VAL A 285 33.49 -4.77 19.60
N GLN A 286 32.47 -5.56 19.96
CA GLN A 286 32.64 -6.78 20.76
C GLN A 286 33.18 -7.98 19.97
N GLY A 287 32.96 -8.02 18.65
CA GLY A 287 33.56 -9.02 17.74
C GLY A 287 35.05 -8.81 17.46
N GLY A 288 35.64 -7.70 17.92
CA GLY A 288 37.06 -7.39 17.78
C GLY A 288 37.97 -8.00 18.83
N ASP A 289 37.43 -8.55 19.94
CA ASP A 289 38.20 -9.05 21.07
C ASP A 289 37.74 -10.44 21.54
N HIS A 290 37.95 -11.45 20.69
CA HIS A 290 38.05 -12.83 21.17
C HIS A 290 39.23 -13.60 20.54
N ALA A 291 40.30 -13.67 21.34
CA ALA A 291 41.21 -14.80 21.56
C ALA A 291 42.31 -15.13 20.53
N VAL A 292 43.47 -14.49 20.73
CA VAL A 292 44.76 -15.23 20.73
C VAL A 292 44.80 -16.07 22.00
N GLY A 293 44.06 -17.19 22.00
CA GLY A 293 44.04 -18.18 23.08
C GLY A 293 44.70 -19.47 22.60
N GLN A 294 45.76 -19.88 23.28
CA GLN A 294 46.59 -21.06 23.00
C GLN A 294 45.78 -22.30 22.61
N ALA A 295 46.23 -22.94 21.52
CA ALA A 295 45.78 -24.28 21.14
C ALA A 295 46.09 -25.29 22.26
N PRO A 296 45.15 -26.17 22.66
CA PRO A 296 45.46 -27.31 23.50
C PRO A 296 46.33 -28.28 22.70
N GLY A 297 47.51 -28.61 23.23
CA GLY A 297 48.38 -29.64 22.66
C GLY A 297 47.75 -31.04 22.69
N PRO A 298 48.18 -31.95 21.81
CA PRO A 298 47.60 -33.29 21.71
C PRO A 298 47.90 -34.16 22.94
N PRO A 299 47.03 -35.12 23.30
CA PRO A 299 47.24 -36.02 24.42
C PRO A 299 48.37 -37.03 24.13
N PRO A 300 49.09 -37.53 25.16
CA PRO A 300 50.16 -38.50 24.98
C PRO A 300 49.63 -39.92 24.75
N ASP A 301 50.20 -40.59 23.75
CA ASP A 301 49.99 -42.01 23.43
C ASP A 301 50.55 -42.94 24.51
N ALA A 302 49.79 -43.97 24.88
CA ALA A 302 50.26 -45.11 25.65
C ALA A 302 49.71 -46.44 25.11
N ALA A 303 50.54 -47.08 24.28
CA ALA A 303 50.84 -48.52 24.17
C ALA A 303 49.73 -49.59 24.24
N GLY A 304 49.62 -50.38 23.16
CA GLY A 304 49.07 -51.75 23.15
C GLY A 304 49.29 -52.44 21.79
N PRO A 305 49.91 -53.65 21.70
CA PRO A 305 50.56 -54.12 20.48
C PRO A 305 49.73 -55.10 19.61
N SER A 306 50.14 -55.13 18.33
CA SER A 306 50.19 -56.27 17.40
C SER A 306 48.93 -57.11 17.12
N ALA A 307 48.51 -57.17 15.86
CA ALA A 307 48.79 -58.30 14.97
C ALA A 307 48.14 -58.11 13.59
N ALA A 308 48.94 -58.34 12.56
CA ALA A 308 48.54 -58.40 11.16
C ALA A 308 47.60 -59.58 10.88
N THR A 309 46.78 -59.47 9.82
CA THR A 309 46.32 -60.53 8.86
C THR A 309 44.99 -60.07 8.23
N GLN A 310 44.61 -60.24 6.96
CA GLN A 310 45.26 -60.49 5.67
C GLN A 310 44.19 -60.14 4.58
N TRP A 311 44.61 -59.50 3.47
CA TRP A 311 44.33 -59.84 2.07
C TRP A 311 42.89 -60.13 1.60
N ALA A 312 42.34 -59.25 0.75
CA ALA A 312 41.68 -59.63 -0.52
C ALA A 312 41.28 -58.41 -1.38
N ARG A 313 41.84 -58.33 -2.59
CA ARG A 313 41.30 -57.67 -3.82
C ARG A 313 41.82 -58.53 -4.99
N PRO A 314 41.12 -58.68 -6.14
CA PRO A 314 40.89 -57.57 -7.11
C PRO A 314 39.65 -57.83 -8.03
N PRO A 315 39.50 -57.34 -9.30
CA PRO A 315 40.21 -56.29 -10.06
C PRO A 315 39.33 -55.26 -10.81
N GLY A 316 40.00 -54.21 -11.34
CA GLY A 316 39.53 -53.19 -12.31
C GLY A 316 39.84 -51.79 -11.78
N GLY A 317 40.93 -51.08 -12.11
CA GLY A 317 41.52 -50.75 -13.42
C GLY A 317 40.76 -49.52 -13.97
N ASN A 318 41.27 -48.28 -14.10
CA ASN A 318 42.62 -47.73 -14.15
C ASN A 318 42.69 -46.36 -13.44
N THR A 319 43.85 -46.10 -12.87
CA THR A 319 44.39 -44.86 -12.29
C THR A 319 44.66 -43.78 -13.33
N TRP A 320 44.51 -42.51 -12.96
CA TRP A 320 45.46 -41.44 -13.32
C TRP A 320 45.47 -40.37 -12.22
N SER A 321 46.63 -40.21 -11.56
CA SER A 321 46.98 -39.07 -10.69
C SER A 321 48.40 -38.61 -11.09
N PRO A 322 48.90 -37.49 -10.55
CA PRO A 322 48.99 -36.15 -11.13
C PRO A 322 50.43 -35.83 -11.60
N PRO A 323 50.79 -34.55 -11.80
CA PRO A 323 52.09 -34.15 -11.27
C PRO A 323 52.08 -32.85 -10.46
N ARG A 324 53.01 -32.83 -9.51
CA ARG A 324 53.32 -31.81 -8.50
C ARG A 324 54.59 -31.03 -8.91
N ALA A 325 54.69 -29.80 -8.37
CA ALA A 325 55.88 -28.95 -8.10
C ALA A 325 55.89 -27.62 -8.89
N GLN A 326 55.52 -26.48 -8.28
CA GLN A 326 56.29 -25.53 -7.40
C GLN A 326 57.24 -24.60 -8.20
N PRO A 327 57.67 -23.41 -7.69
CA PRO A 327 57.04 -22.44 -6.76
C PRO A 327 57.20 -20.96 -7.25
N GLY A 328 56.55 -19.98 -6.60
CA GLY A 328 57.09 -18.60 -6.53
C GLY A 328 56.14 -17.44 -6.85
N SER A 329 55.85 -16.65 -5.80
CA SER A 329 55.54 -15.20 -5.73
C SER A 329 54.34 -14.63 -6.50
N SER A 330 53.53 -13.67 -6.03
CA SER A 330 53.20 -13.07 -4.72
C SER A 330 52.22 -11.90 -5.02
N TRP A 331 51.33 -11.56 -4.07
CA TRP A 331 50.49 -10.34 -3.96
C TRP A 331 49.05 -10.29 -4.57
N SER A 332 48.10 -10.46 -3.63
CA SER A 332 46.95 -9.60 -3.30
C SER A 332 45.61 -9.63 -4.07
N PRO A 333 44.50 -9.34 -3.36
CA PRO A 333 43.22 -10.04 -3.52
C PRO A 333 42.11 -9.18 -4.15
N GLY A 334 41.19 -9.81 -4.87
CA GLY A 334 40.00 -9.12 -5.38
C GLY A 334 38.90 -10.04 -5.91
N GLY A 335 37.76 -10.04 -5.23
CA GLY A 335 36.44 -10.07 -5.85
C GLY A 335 35.92 -11.42 -6.34
N ALA A 336 35.40 -12.23 -5.41
CA ALA A 336 34.41 -13.24 -5.72
C ALA A 336 33.13 -12.60 -6.27
N ARG A 337 32.63 -13.20 -7.34
CA ARG A 337 31.37 -12.90 -8.02
C ARG A 337 30.26 -13.73 -7.38
N SER A 338 29.11 -13.11 -7.13
CA SER A 338 27.78 -13.73 -7.16
C SER A 338 26.78 -12.58 -7.30
N ALA A 339 26.26 -12.35 -8.51
CA ALA A 339 25.01 -12.93 -9.05
C ALA A 339 23.79 -12.10 -8.64
N GLN A 340 23.56 -11.05 -9.43
CA GLN A 340 22.43 -10.14 -9.39
C GLN A 340 21.22 -10.76 -10.10
N TRP A 341 20.07 -10.67 -9.45
CA TRP A 341 18.77 -11.15 -9.89
C TRP A 341 18.13 -10.21 -10.93
N GLY A 342 17.59 -10.84 -12.00
CA GLY A 342 16.23 -10.59 -12.47
C GLY A 342 15.93 -9.33 -13.28
N ASN A 343 16.22 -9.36 -14.58
CA ASN A 343 15.45 -8.63 -15.59
C ASN A 343 14.40 -9.57 -16.16
N ASN A 344 13.11 -9.22 -16.11
CA ASN A 344 12.08 -9.90 -16.90
C ASN A 344 11.33 -8.88 -17.77
N ALA A 345 11.49 -9.04 -19.08
CA ALA A 345 10.83 -8.28 -20.12
C ALA A 345 9.44 -8.87 -20.42
N SER A 346 8.47 -8.00 -20.69
CA SER A 346 7.11 -8.34 -21.13
C SER A 346 7.12 -9.05 -22.50
N PRO A 347 6.28 -10.07 -22.72
CA PRO A 347 6.02 -10.58 -24.05
C PRO A 347 4.75 -9.96 -24.64
N THR A 348 4.92 -9.36 -25.82
CA THR A 348 3.88 -9.02 -26.78
C THR A 348 3.32 -10.28 -27.43
N SER A 349 2.00 -10.45 -27.45
CA SER A 349 1.30 -11.45 -28.27
C SER A 349 0.22 -10.79 -29.11
N GLY A 350 0.51 -10.63 -30.41
CA GLY A 350 -0.47 -10.40 -31.45
C GLY A 350 -1.01 -11.74 -31.94
N GLY A 351 -2.34 -11.88 -31.97
CA GLY A 351 -3.03 -13.10 -32.38
C GLY A 351 -4.41 -12.79 -32.97
N THR A 352 -4.46 -12.88 -34.29
CA THR A 352 -5.54 -12.73 -35.25
C THR A 352 -6.84 -13.45 -34.86
N TRP A 353 -7.99 -12.74 -34.88
CA TRP A 353 -9.33 -13.34 -34.85
C TRP A 353 -9.95 -13.31 -36.25
N GLY A 354 -10.05 -14.49 -36.87
CA GLY A 354 -10.79 -14.72 -38.11
C GLY A 354 -12.27 -14.90 -37.83
N GLY A 355 -13.10 -14.17 -38.58
CA GLY A 355 -14.55 -14.33 -38.59
C GLY A 355 -14.99 -15.55 -39.40
N ALA A 356 -16.06 -16.20 -38.93
CA ALA A 356 -16.85 -17.15 -39.70
C ALA A 356 -18.33 -16.78 -39.55
N SER A 357 -18.96 -16.48 -40.69
CA SER A 357 -20.42 -16.35 -40.83
C SER A 357 -21.10 -17.71 -40.76
N PRO A 358 -22.43 -17.73 -40.58
CA PRO A 358 -23.22 -18.43 -41.59
C PRO A 358 -24.46 -17.64 -42.06
N GLY A 359 -24.64 -17.65 -43.39
CA GLY A 359 -25.81 -18.28 -44.01
C GLY A 359 -27.17 -17.59 -43.88
N ALA A 360 -27.60 -17.00 -44.99
CA ALA A 360 -28.90 -16.38 -45.26
C ALA A 360 -30.12 -17.33 -45.22
N GLY A 361 -31.30 -16.76 -45.01
CA GLY A 361 -32.59 -17.45 -45.18
C GLY A 361 -33.84 -16.56 -45.05
N ALA A 362 -34.21 -15.89 -46.14
CA ALA A 362 -35.57 -15.62 -46.65
C ALA A 362 -36.62 -14.77 -45.87
N ALA A 363 -36.98 -13.66 -46.54
CA ALA A 363 -38.33 -13.21 -46.94
C ALA A 363 -39.39 -12.74 -45.90
N GLY A 364 -39.89 -11.51 -46.12
CA GLY A 364 -41.15 -11.01 -45.53
C GLY A 364 -41.36 -9.50 -45.69
N ASN A 365 -41.96 -9.10 -46.80
CA ASN A 365 -42.23 -7.73 -47.26
C ASN A 365 -43.62 -7.22 -46.81
N TRP A 366 -43.74 -6.04 -46.18
CA TRP A 366 -44.87 -5.07 -46.15
C TRP A 366 -44.30 -3.79 -45.50
N GLY A 367 -44.50 -2.53 -45.89
CA GLY A 367 -45.54 -1.85 -46.64
C GLY A 367 -45.71 -0.46 -45.98
N THR A 368 -45.39 0.58 -46.74
CA THR A 368 -45.26 2.04 -46.44
C THR A 368 -46.42 2.78 -45.76
N THR A 369 -46.11 3.87 -45.03
CA THR A 369 -46.74 5.21 -45.18
C THR A 369 -45.83 6.37 -44.69
N ASN A 370 -45.54 7.31 -45.61
CA ASN A 370 -45.35 8.79 -45.58
C ASN A 370 -45.44 9.56 -44.23
N ALA A 371 -44.89 10.76 -44.00
CA ALA A 371 -44.04 11.77 -44.68
C ALA A 371 -43.68 12.80 -43.56
N ALA A 372 -42.52 13.43 -43.46
CA ALA A 372 -42.00 14.61 -44.18
C ALA A 372 -40.61 14.94 -43.55
N GLY A 373 -39.57 15.47 -44.19
CA GLY A 373 -39.41 16.02 -45.53
C GLY A 373 -38.83 17.45 -45.52
N THR A 374 -37.51 17.61 -45.28
CA THR A 374 -36.58 18.69 -45.72
C THR A 374 -35.17 18.29 -45.24
N SER A 375 -34.19 17.73 -45.99
CA SER A 375 -33.49 18.09 -47.26
C SER A 375 -32.78 19.44 -47.15
N TRP A 376 -31.47 19.65 -47.40
CA TRP A 376 -30.45 19.09 -48.34
C TRP A 376 -29.04 19.22 -47.68
N GLY A 377 -28.07 18.28 -47.77
CA GLY A 377 -27.19 17.94 -48.92
C GLY A 377 -25.94 18.85 -48.97
N ASN A 378 -24.69 18.48 -49.21
CA ASN A 378 -23.99 17.23 -49.56
C ASN A 378 -22.46 17.51 -49.53
N ALA A 379 -21.66 16.44 -49.70
CA ALA A 379 -20.26 16.38 -50.17
C ALA A 379 -19.10 16.40 -49.14
N SER A 380 -18.59 15.19 -48.86
CA SER A 380 -17.16 14.93 -48.70
C SER A 380 -16.51 14.70 -50.08
N PRO A 381 -15.18 14.79 -50.18
CA PRO A 381 -14.43 13.54 -50.29
C PRO A 381 -13.22 13.47 -49.36
N ALA A 382 -12.89 12.24 -48.98
CA ALA A 382 -11.75 11.86 -48.15
C ALA A 382 -10.41 12.10 -48.85
N GLN A 383 -9.39 12.50 -48.10
CA GLN A 383 -8.03 12.02 -48.28
C GLN A 383 -7.33 11.80 -46.93
N ASN A 384 -6.70 10.63 -46.88
CA ASN A 384 -6.05 9.95 -45.79
C ASN A 384 -4.66 10.56 -45.52
N ALA A 385 -4.38 11.04 -44.31
CA ALA A 385 -3.01 11.34 -43.86
C ALA A 385 -2.89 11.02 -42.37
N GLY A 386 -2.03 10.05 -42.07
CA GLY A 386 -1.81 9.50 -40.74
C GLY A 386 -1.12 10.46 -39.79
N TRP A 387 -1.42 10.28 -38.51
CA TRP A 387 -0.81 10.97 -37.38
C TRP A 387 0.61 10.42 -37.15
N GLY A 388 1.62 11.13 -37.67
CA GLY A 388 3.02 10.95 -37.29
C GLY A 388 3.39 11.97 -36.20
N SER A 389 3.98 11.49 -35.10
CA SER A 389 4.54 12.32 -34.03
C SER A 389 5.64 13.26 -34.57
N PRO A 390 5.73 14.53 -34.13
CA PRO A 390 6.87 15.38 -34.46
C PRO A 390 8.15 14.85 -33.81
N THR A 391 9.18 14.67 -34.62
CA THR A 391 10.54 14.28 -34.23
C THR A 391 11.20 15.31 -33.30
N GLN A 392 11.89 14.81 -32.26
CA GLN A 392 12.79 15.60 -31.41
C GLN A 392 13.81 16.37 -32.26
N GLN A 393 13.77 17.69 -32.17
CA GLN A 393 14.80 18.54 -32.75
C GLN A 393 15.91 18.75 -31.72
N ALA A 394 17.01 18.01 -31.90
CA ALA A 394 18.26 18.25 -31.21
C ALA A 394 18.94 19.49 -31.81
N GLN A 395 19.06 20.55 -31.02
CA GLN A 395 20.01 21.64 -31.27
C GLN A 395 20.63 22.03 -29.93
N GLY A 396 21.88 21.63 -29.75
CA GLY A 396 22.74 22.13 -28.68
C GLY A 396 23.51 23.38 -29.12
N TRP A 397 23.77 24.22 -28.12
CA TRP A 397 24.89 25.15 -27.92
C TRP A 397 25.08 26.34 -28.88
N ASN A 398 24.93 27.55 -28.32
CA ASN A 398 26.00 28.55 -28.10
C ASN A 398 25.38 29.94 -27.82
N VAL A 399 25.38 30.42 -26.57
CA VAL A 399 26.33 31.40 -25.98
C VAL A 399 26.19 31.38 -24.46
#